data_AF-A0A6S7EEG9-F1
#
_entry.id   AF-A0A6S7EEG9-F1
#
_cell.length_a   1.000
_cell.length_b   1.000
_cell.length_c   1.000
_cell.angle_alpha   90.00
_cell.angle_beta   90.00
_cell.angle_gamma   90.00
#
_symmetry.space_group_name_H-M   'P 1'
#
loop_
_entity.id
_entity.type
_entity.pdbx_description
1 polymer ?
#
loop_
_entity_poly.entity_id
_entity_poly.type
_entity_poly.pdbx_seq_one_letter_code
_entity_poly.pdbx_strand_id
1 'polypeptide(L)'
;MIDFTEKRAAGPVIRLHSADNVVVARVPISIGMEVPSEGIVSRSQIPAGHKIAARDLRAGEPILKYNVCIGFAAADIQAGTYVHSHNMDFQEFDRDYAHARDYVPTPVLPESEQARFMGIVRANGQVATRNYIGVMATVNCSATVVHRIAEAFTPELMAAYPNVDGVVALSHGMGCGMEMSGEPMDLLRRTMGGYACHANFAAVLIVGLGCERNQLDALLKDQGLEAGARLKTFIMQETGGTRKTIEAGVAAVKAMLPQANEVKRVPVSARHLTVGLQCGGSDGFSSITANPALGAAMDILVRHGGTAILSETPEIYGVEHTLTSRARNREVGEKLVRRIRWWKEEYSPGRDVQINGKVSPGNQMGGLANIFEKSLGSSMKGGTTGLMEVYRYAEPVRQPGMVFMDTPGFDPVSATGQIAGGANMICFTTGRGSMFGAKPVPSIKLATNTPMYQRLTEDMDVNCGDILDGTATLQEVAQRIFEEILQVASGTRSKSELLGLGDHEFVPWNIGVVS
;
A
#
# COMPACT_ATOMS: atom_id res chain seq x y z
N MET A 1 5.68 -0.15 25.19
CA MET A 1 5.64 -1.56 24.72
C MET A 1 4.32 -2.12 25.23
N ILE A 2 3.34 -2.39 24.36
CA ILE A 2 2.07 -3.00 24.74
C ILE A 2 2.36 -4.48 25.01
N ASP A 3 2.02 -4.95 26.20
CA ASP A 3 2.17 -6.35 26.58
C ASP A 3 1.02 -7.16 25.97
N PHE A 4 1.32 -7.91 24.91
CA PHE A 4 0.39 -8.84 24.27
C PHE A 4 0.54 -10.28 24.80
N THR A 5 1.28 -10.50 25.90
CA THR A 5 1.70 -11.84 26.34
C THR A 5 0.72 -12.54 27.30
N GLU A 6 -0.24 -11.85 27.93
CA GLU A 6 -1.22 -12.48 28.81
C GLU A 6 -2.53 -12.84 28.11
N LYS A 7 -2.75 -14.15 27.87
CA LYS A 7 -4.05 -14.72 27.52
C LYS A 7 -5.04 -14.58 28.69
N ARG A 8 -5.77 -13.46 28.77
CA ARG A 8 -7.02 -13.39 29.56
C ARG A 8 -8.18 -13.89 28.71
N ALA A 9 -9.07 -14.70 29.30
CA ALA A 9 -10.34 -15.07 28.68
C ALA A 9 -11.03 -13.79 28.19
N ALA A 10 -11.02 -13.58 26.88
CA ALA A 10 -11.14 -12.24 26.37
C ALA A 10 -12.62 -11.86 26.34
N GLY A 11 -12.99 -10.88 27.16
CA GLY A 11 -14.35 -10.37 27.29
C GLY A 11 -14.88 -9.72 26.00
N PRO A 12 -16.08 -9.12 26.03
CA PRO A 12 -16.73 -8.56 24.85
C PRO A 12 -16.01 -7.32 24.28
N VAL A 13 -15.05 -6.76 25.02
CA VAL A 13 -14.28 -5.56 24.65
C VAL A 13 -12.77 -5.79 24.81
N ILE A 14 -11.97 -4.91 24.20
CA ILE A 14 -10.54 -4.79 24.40
C ILE A 14 -10.16 -3.33 24.71
N ARG A 15 -9.39 -3.17 25.78
CA ARG A 15 -8.71 -1.93 26.15
C ARG A 15 -7.28 -1.97 25.62
N LEU A 16 -6.91 -0.99 24.81
CA LEU A 16 -5.65 -1.01 24.07
C LEU A 16 -4.53 -0.31 24.84
N HIS A 17 -4.88 0.66 25.67
CA HIS A 17 -4.01 1.30 26.64
C HIS A 17 -4.75 1.59 27.95
N SER A 18 -4.03 1.56 29.08
CA SER A 18 -4.61 1.81 30.41
C SER A 18 -5.25 3.20 30.53
N ALA A 19 -4.66 4.19 29.87
CA ALA A 19 -5.15 5.58 29.80
C ALA A 19 -6.27 5.82 28.77
N ASP A 20 -6.71 4.80 28.02
CA ASP A 20 -7.83 4.99 27.10
C ASP A 20 -9.11 5.35 27.87
N ASN A 21 -10.00 6.11 27.25
CA ASN A 21 -11.33 6.37 27.82
C ASN A 21 -12.46 5.78 26.97
N VAL A 22 -12.08 5.05 25.91
CA VAL A 22 -12.94 4.14 25.15
C VAL A 22 -12.31 2.76 25.07
N VAL A 23 -13.13 1.75 24.86
CA VAL A 23 -12.66 0.38 24.53
C VAL A 23 -13.32 -0.09 23.24
N VAL A 24 -12.73 -1.07 22.57
CA VAL A 24 -13.20 -1.58 21.28
C VAL A 24 -13.99 -2.87 21.48
N ALA A 25 -15.20 -2.95 20.93
CA ALA A 25 -16.01 -4.16 20.93
C ALA A 25 -15.34 -5.26 20.07
N ARG A 26 -15.08 -6.43 20.65
CA ARG A 26 -14.52 -7.59 19.93
C ARG A 26 -15.62 -8.38 19.20
N VAL A 27 -16.82 -8.35 19.76
CA VAL A 27 -18.04 -8.99 19.26
C VAL A 27 -19.17 -7.96 19.27
N PRO A 28 -20.29 -8.20 18.57
CA PRO A 28 -21.47 -7.34 18.71
C PRO A 28 -21.94 -7.28 20.16
N ILE A 29 -22.18 -6.08 20.68
CA ILE A 29 -22.66 -5.82 22.05
C ILE A 29 -24.10 -5.32 21.99
N SER A 30 -24.98 -5.97 22.74
CA SER A 30 -26.39 -5.57 22.88
C SER A 30 -26.58 -4.53 23.98
N ILE A 31 -27.68 -3.78 23.91
CA ILE A 31 -28.13 -2.92 25.01
C ILE A 31 -28.36 -3.79 26.26
N GLY A 32 -27.86 -3.33 27.41
CA GLY A 32 -27.97 -4.03 28.69
C GLY A 32 -26.90 -5.12 28.91
N MET A 33 -26.03 -5.39 27.93
CA MET A 33 -24.93 -6.34 28.11
C MET A 33 -23.91 -5.79 29.12
N GLU A 34 -23.58 -6.58 30.14
CA GLU A 34 -22.52 -6.24 31.10
C GLU A 34 -21.14 -6.33 30.44
N VAL A 35 -20.26 -5.39 30.80
CA VAL A 35 -18.84 -5.38 30.42
C VAL A 35 -18.02 -5.34 31.72
N PRO A 36 -17.85 -6.49 32.40
CA PRO A 36 -17.27 -6.52 33.75
C PRO A 36 -15.83 -6.00 33.82
N SER A 37 -15.05 -6.17 32.75
CA SER A 37 -13.67 -5.67 32.66
C SER A 37 -13.55 -4.16 32.80
N GLU A 38 -14.63 -3.43 32.51
CA GLU A 38 -14.70 -1.97 32.58
C GLU A 38 -15.65 -1.48 33.69
N GLY A 39 -16.38 -2.40 34.34
CA GLY A 39 -17.38 -2.04 35.36
C GLY A 39 -18.57 -1.26 34.79
N ILE A 40 -18.93 -1.48 33.52
CA ILE A 40 -20.03 -0.77 32.83
C ILE A 40 -21.09 -1.74 32.29
N VAL A 41 -22.27 -1.19 32.02
CA VAL A 41 -23.34 -1.86 31.27
C VAL A 41 -23.56 -1.12 29.96
N SER A 42 -23.62 -1.83 28.84
CA SER A 42 -23.83 -1.22 27.54
C SER A 42 -25.18 -0.51 27.46
N ARG A 43 -25.16 0.73 26.96
CA ARG A 43 -26.33 1.59 26.79
C ARG A 43 -26.76 1.69 25.32
N SER A 44 -26.09 0.94 24.44
CA SER A 44 -26.26 1.03 23.00
C SER A 44 -26.08 -0.35 22.36
N GLN A 45 -26.60 -0.49 21.14
CA GLN A 45 -26.23 -1.61 20.28
C GLN A 45 -24.95 -1.23 19.54
N ILE A 46 -23.88 -2.01 19.71
CA ILE A 46 -22.54 -1.67 19.22
C ILE A 46 -22.02 -2.82 18.35
N PRO A 47 -21.71 -2.57 17.07
CA PRO A 47 -21.11 -3.60 16.22
C PRO A 47 -19.69 -3.95 16.66
N ALA A 48 -19.21 -5.14 16.27
CA ALA A 48 -17.82 -5.52 16.46
C ALA A 48 -16.87 -4.55 15.72
N GLY A 49 -15.76 -4.16 16.36
CA GLY A 49 -14.80 -3.18 15.85
C GLY A 49 -15.12 -1.73 16.23
N HIS A 50 -16.28 -1.48 16.85
CA HIS A 50 -16.70 -0.13 17.24
C HIS A 50 -16.37 0.17 18.70
N LYS A 51 -16.44 1.46 19.08
CA LYS A 51 -15.99 1.95 20.39
C LYS A 51 -17.15 2.09 21.38
N ILE A 52 -16.88 1.81 22.65
CA ILE A 52 -17.78 2.07 23.77
C ILE A 52 -17.07 2.95 24.79
N ALA A 53 -17.77 3.95 25.32
CA ALA A 53 -17.24 4.82 26.37
C ALA A 53 -16.98 4.01 27.64
N ALA A 54 -15.74 4.01 28.12
CA ALA A 54 -15.38 3.26 29.32
C ALA A 54 -15.69 3.99 30.63
N ARG A 55 -15.95 5.30 30.53
CA ARG A 55 -16.38 6.19 31.60
C ARG A 55 -17.21 7.32 31.01
N ASP A 56 -17.79 8.15 31.87
CA ASP A 56 -18.42 9.40 31.45
C ASP A 56 -17.37 10.34 30.84
N LEU A 57 -17.74 10.97 29.72
CA LEU A 57 -16.97 11.99 29.00
C LEU A 57 -17.80 13.25 28.89
N ARG A 58 -17.22 14.41 29.18
CA ARG A 58 -17.91 15.70 29.04
C ARG A 58 -17.80 16.23 27.61
N ALA A 59 -18.73 17.06 27.19
CA ALA A 59 -18.63 17.80 25.94
C ALA A 59 -17.27 18.53 25.82
N GLY A 60 -16.61 18.39 24.68
CA GLY A 60 -15.26 18.92 24.41
C GLY A 60 -14.11 18.10 25.00
N GLU A 61 -14.37 17.02 25.75
CA GLU A 61 -13.32 16.19 26.31
C GLU A 61 -12.64 15.33 25.22
N PRO A 62 -11.29 15.19 25.25
CA PRO A 62 -10.58 14.32 24.32
C PRO A 62 -11.02 12.86 24.44
N ILE A 63 -11.28 12.20 23.31
CA ILE A 63 -11.51 10.76 23.23
C ILE A 63 -10.19 10.09 22.90
N LEU A 64 -9.75 9.19 23.77
CA LEU A 64 -8.42 8.58 23.76
C LEU A 64 -8.51 7.08 23.41
N LYS A 65 -7.78 6.69 22.36
CA LYS A 65 -7.53 5.31 21.96
C LYS A 65 -6.03 5.15 21.71
N TYR A 66 -5.40 4.11 22.25
CA TYR A 66 -3.94 4.00 22.32
C TYR A 66 -3.26 5.16 23.06
N ASN A 67 -3.96 5.81 24.00
CA ASN A 67 -3.55 7.07 24.64
C ASN A 67 -3.29 8.21 23.63
N VAL A 68 -3.92 8.14 22.46
CA VAL A 68 -3.86 9.20 21.45
C VAL A 68 -5.26 9.76 21.26
N CYS A 69 -5.35 11.09 21.17
CA CYS A 69 -6.61 11.78 20.88
C CYS A 69 -7.07 11.42 19.47
N ILE A 70 -8.23 10.75 19.38
CA ILE A 70 -8.90 10.39 18.13
C ILE A 70 -10.08 11.31 17.80
N GLY A 71 -10.32 12.36 18.59
CA GLY A 71 -11.44 13.28 18.44
C GLY A 71 -11.89 13.80 19.80
N PHE A 72 -12.95 14.59 19.82
CA PHE A 72 -13.49 15.19 21.05
C PHE A 72 -14.96 14.80 21.19
N ALA A 73 -15.46 14.67 22.42
CA ALA A 73 -16.87 14.36 22.64
C ALA A 73 -17.75 15.56 22.20
N ALA A 74 -18.67 15.33 21.26
CA ALA A 74 -19.54 16.39 20.73
C ALA A 74 -20.63 16.84 21.73
N ALA A 75 -20.90 16.00 22.72
CA ALA A 75 -21.81 16.23 23.83
C ALA A 75 -21.33 15.40 25.04
N ASP A 76 -22.01 15.49 26.18
CA ASP A 76 -21.75 14.57 27.29
C ASP A 76 -22.08 13.13 26.86
N ILE A 77 -21.11 12.21 27.01
CA ILE A 77 -21.24 10.79 26.67
C ILE A 77 -21.12 9.98 27.95
N GLN A 78 -22.21 9.34 28.36
CA GLN A 78 -22.21 8.48 29.53
C GLN A 78 -21.48 7.16 29.27
N ALA A 79 -20.86 6.58 30.31
CA ALA A 79 -20.23 5.28 30.27
C ALA A 79 -21.17 4.20 29.68
N GLY A 80 -20.63 3.30 28.87
CA GLY A 80 -21.41 2.27 28.17
C GLY A 80 -22.09 2.74 26.88
N THR A 81 -22.01 4.02 26.53
CA THR A 81 -22.58 4.56 25.28
C THR A 81 -21.69 4.25 24.07
N TYR A 82 -22.30 3.99 22.91
CA TYR A 82 -21.61 3.84 21.63
C TYR A 82 -20.91 5.15 21.21
N VAL A 83 -19.61 5.09 20.91
CA VAL A 83 -18.81 6.25 20.48
C VAL A 83 -18.46 6.15 19.00
N HIS A 84 -18.92 7.11 18.20
CA HIS A 84 -18.67 7.19 16.75
C HIS A 84 -18.85 8.62 16.20
N SER A 85 -18.77 8.77 14.88
CA SER A 85 -18.96 10.04 14.16
C SER A 85 -20.23 10.85 14.50
N HIS A 86 -21.27 10.25 15.08
CA HIS A 86 -22.48 10.98 15.46
C HIS A 86 -22.35 11.73 16.80
N ASN A 87 -21.36 11.38 17.62
CA ASN A 87 -21.12 12.00 18.93
C ASN A 87 -19.62 12.32 19.17
N MET A 88 -18.84 12.38 18.09
CA MET A 88 -17.42 12.71 18.09
C MET A 88 -17.14 13.83 17.11
N ASP A 89 -16.55 14.91 17.60
CA ASP A 89 -16.12 16.04 16.80
C ASP A 89 -14.67 15.87 16.34
N PHE A 90 -14.44 16.27 15.10
CA PHE A 90 -13.11 16.42 14.52
C PHE A 90 -12.65 17.86 14.68
N GLN A 91 -11.62 18.09 15.49
CA GLN A 91 -11.03 19.40 15.71
C GLN A 91 -9.51 19.32 15.48
N GLU A 92 -8.96 20.33 14.81
CA GLU A 92 -7.52 20.43 14.64
C GLU A 92 -6.86 20.86 15.94
N PHE A 93 -5.68 20.31 16.21
CA PHE A 93 -4.87 20.64 17.37
C PHE A 93 -3.40 20.58 17.01
N ASP A 94 -2.62 21.45 17.65
CA ASP A 94 -1.17 21.53 17.44
C ASP A 94 -0.47 20.27 17.94
N ARG A 95 0.60 19.89 17.23
CA ARG A 95 1.42 18.72 17.54
C ARG A 95 2.88 19.10 17.52
N ASP A 96 3.62 18.64 18.52
CA ASP A 96 5.08 18.63 18.44
C ASP A 96 5.53 17.50 17.50
N TYR A 97 6.14 17.86 16.37
CA TYR A 97 6.68 16.88 15.43
C TYR A 97 7.92 16.14 15.96
N ALA A 98 8.52 16.59 17.07
CA ALA A 98 9.57 15.90 17.79
C ALA A 98 10.71 15.36 16.90
N HIS A 99 11.05 16.09 15.84
CA HIS A 99 11.88 15.60 14.73
C HIS A 99 13.13 14.83 15.21
N ALA A 100 13.23 13.57 14.82
CA ALA A 100 14.35 12.66 15.11
C ALA A 100 14.65 12.41 16.60
N ARG A 101 13.78 12.83 17.53
CA ARG A 101 13.97 12.67 18.98
C ARG A 101 14.11 11.22 19.40
N ASP A 102 13.29 10.34 18.81
CA ASP A 102 13.12 8.95 19.23
C ASP A 102 13.79 7.97 18.24
N TYR A 103 14.67 8.47 17.36
CA TYR A 103 15.34 7.64 16.37
C TYR A 103 16.35 6.68 17.01
N VAL A 104 16.19 5.40 16.70
CA VAL A 104 17.14 4.35 17.05
C VAL A 104 17.59 3.66 15.76
N PRO A 105 18.90 3.66 15.44
CA PRO A 105 19.42 2.91 14.29
C PRO A 105 19.06 1.43 14.39
N THR A 106 18.48 0.87 13.33
CA THR A 106 18.16 -0.55 13.29
C THR A 106 19.41 -1.37 12.93
N PRO A 107 19.80 -2.35 13.75
CA PRO A 107 20.93 -3.21 13.44
C PRO A 107 20.58 -4.12 12.26
N VAL A 108 21.30 -3.97 11.16
CA VAL A 108 21.21 -4.85 9.99
C VAL A 108 22.10 -6.07 10.21
N LEU A 109 21.54 -7.25 9.96
CA LEU A 109 22.23 -8.52 10.09
C LEU A 109 23.38 -8.65 9.07
N PRO A 110 24.49 -9.31 9.43
CA PRO A 110 25.51 -9.69 8.47
C PRO A 110 24.90 -10.47 7.29
N GLU A 111 25.46 -10.33 6.09
CA GLU A 111 24.90 -10.96 4.88
C GLU A 111 24.74 -12.49 5.00
N SER A 112 25.62 -13.15 5.75
CA SER A 112 25.56 -14.59 6.04
C SER A 112 24.34 -15.01 6.87
N GLU A 113 23.74 -14.09 7.63
CA GLU A 113 22.58 -14.31 8.49
C GLU A 113 21.29 -13.74 7.89
N GLN A 114 21.38 -13.10 6.72
CA GLN A 114 20.20 -12.57 6.05
C GLN A 114 19.36 -13.70 5.46
N ALA A 115 18.05 -13.66 5.73
CA ALA A 115 17.09 -14.56 5.09
C ALA A 115 17.20 -14.46 3.57
N ARG A 116 16.84 -15.53 2.87
CA ARG A 116 17.01 -15.64 1.42
C ARG A 116 15.71 -15.99 0.73
N PHE A 117 15.57 -15.56 -0.52
CA PHE A 117 14.48 -15.94 -1.42
C PHE A 117 15.03 -16.28 -2.82
N MET A 118 14.25 -16.98 -3.63
CA MET A 118 14.63 -17.37 -4.99
C MET A 118 14.27 -16.27 -6.00
N GLY A 119 15.15 -15.28 -6.13
CA GLY A 119 14.95 -14.12 -7.01
C GLY A 119 15.62 -14.25 -8.39
N ILE A 120 15.28 -13.35 -9.32
CA ILE A 120 15.87 -13.27 -10.66
C ILE A 120 16.81 -12.07 -10.73
N VAL A 121 18.11 -12.32 -10.83
CA VAL A 121 19.11 -11.25 -10.90
C VAL A 121 19.16 -10.68 -12.32
N ARG A 122 18.88 -9.37 -12.46
CA ARG A 122 18.95 -8.65 -13.73
C ARG A 122 20.39 -8.20 -14.01
N ALA A 123 20.71 -7.92 -15.27
CA ALA A 123 22.04 -7.47 -15.68
C ALA A 123 22.49 -6.15 -15.01
N ASN A 124 21.55 -5.32 -14.57
CA ASN A 124 21.81 -4.07 -13.85
C ASN A 124 21.92 -4.26 -12.32
N GLY A 125 21.89 -5.50 -11.82
CA GLY A 125 22.00 -5.83 -10.40
C GLY A 125 20.69 -5.76 -9.60
N GLN A 126 19.59 -5.28 -10.20
CA GLN A 126 18.27 -5.36 -9.55
C GLN A 126 17.81 -6.83 -9.47
N VAL A 127 16.99 -7.14 -8.48
CA VAL A 127 16.44 -8.50 -8.30
C VAL A 127 14.93 -8.46 -8.44
N ALA A 128 14.43 -9.30 -9.34
CA ALA A 128 13.01 -9.45 -9.62
C ALA A 128 12.39 -10.58 -8.79
N THR A 129 11.12 -10.40 -8.44
CA THR A 129 10.25 -11.45 -7.88
C THR A 129 9.41 -12.10 -8.97
N ARG A 130 9.20 -11.42 -10.10
CA ARG A 130 8.48 -11.89 -11.30
C ARG A 130 9.21 -11.51 -12.58
N ASN A 131 8.75 -12.04 -13.71
CA ASN A 131 9.36 -11.94 -15.01
C ASN A 131 8.29 -11.76 -16.11
N TYR A 132 7.77 -10.55 -16.20
CA TYR A 132 6.77 -10.17 -17.20
C TYR A 132 7.41 -9.53 -18.44
N ILE A 133 6.64 -9.50 -19.53
CA ILE A 133 6.82 -8.51 -20.60
C ILE A 133 5.73 -7.46 -20.47
N GLY A 134 6.10 -6.19 -20.39
CA GLY A 134 5.16 -5.07 -20.27
C GLY A 134 4.81 -4.47 -21.63
N VAL A 135 3.54 -4.13 -21.85
CA VAL A 135 3.08 -3.39 -23.04
C VAL A 135 2.36 -2.13 -22.59
N MET A 136 3.02 -0.98 -22.70
CA MET A 136 2.60 0.28 -22.09
C MET A 136 2.07 1.28 -23.11
N ALA A 137 0.97 1.95 -22.78
CA ALA A 137 0.43 3.03 -23.58
C ALA A 137 0.94 4.40 -23.08
N THR A 138 1.39 5.28 -23.97
CA THR A 138 1.70 6.69 -23.64
C THR A 138 0.45 7.55 -23.46
N VAL A 139 -0.68 7.08 -23.99
CA VAL A 139 -1.94 7.81 -24.08
C VAL A 139 -3.14 6.85 -24.15
N ASN A 140 -4.32 7.30 -23.72
CA ASN A 140 -5.55 6.52 -23.85
C ASN A 140 -5.83 6.01 -25.29
N CYS A 141 -5.45 6.77 -26.32
CA CYS A 141 -5.68 6.38 -27.71
C CYS A 141 -4.90 5.13 -28.15
N SER A 142 -3.83 4.74 -27.45
CA SER A 142 -3.12 3.49 -27.68
C SER A 142 -3.53 2.35 -26.72
N ALA A 143 -4.47 2.60 -25.80
CA ALA A 143 -4.93 1.62 -24.81
C ALA A 143 -5.45 0.33 -25.46
N THR A 144 -6.33 0.43 -26.46
CA THR A 144 -6.86 -0.76 -27.15
C THR A 144 -5.74 -1.56 -27.81
N VAL A 145 -4.75 -0.89 -28.41
CA VAL A 145 -3.63 -1.57 -29.09
C VAL A 145 -2.81 -2.38 -28.08
N VAL A 146 -2.47 -1.82 -26.93
CA VAL A 146 -1.65 -2.53 -25.93
C VAL A 146 -2.39 -3.72 -25.31
N HIS A 147 -3.70 -3.60 -25.06
CA HIS A 147 -4.53 -4.72 -24.61
C HIS A 147 -4.59 -5.84 -25.65
N ARG A 148 -4.85 -5.50 -26.92
CA ARG A 148 -4.87 -6.50 -28.01
C ARG A 148 -3.53 -7.20 -28.21
N ILE A 149 -2.42 -6.51 -27.98
CA ILE A 149 -1.09 -7.14 -28.03
C ILE A 149 -0.95 -8.14 -26.87
N ALA A 150 -1.29 -7.77 -25.63
CA ALA A 150 -1.20 -8.66 -24.48
C ALA A 150 -2.13 -9.88 -24.60
N GLU A 151 -3.38 -9.68 -25.03
CA GLU A 151 -4.39 -10.73 -25.27
C GLU A 151 -3.94 -11.80 -26.28
N ALA A 152 -3.03 -11.46 -27.19
CA ALA A 152 -2.51 -12.42 -28.17
C ALA A 152 -1.63 -13.51 -27.55
N PHE A 153 -1.20 -13.34 -26.29
CA PHE A 153 -0.34 -14.27 -25.56
C PHE A 153 -1.17 -15.11 -24.58
N THR A 154 -1.95 -16.03 -25.14
CA THR A 154 -2.83 -16.93 -24.39
C THR A 154 -2.03 -17.90 -23.51
N PRO A 155 -2.65 -18.53 -22.49
CA PRO A 155 -2.01 -19.55 -21.66
C PRO A 155 -1.34 -20.67 -22.48
N GLU A 156 -1.95 -21.08 -23.60
CA GLU A 156 -1.41 -22.13 -24.48
C GLU A 156 -0.12 -21.70 -25.16
N LEU A 157 -0.03 -20.43 -25.60
CA LEU A 157 1.20 -19.89 -26.17
C LEU A 157 2.27 -19.74 -25.10
N MET A 158 1.88 -19.22 -23.93
CA MET A 158 2.80 -18.99 -22.80
C MET A 158 3.33 -20.28 -22.19
N ALA A 159 2.67 -21.43 -22.39
CA ALA A 159 3.16 -22.73 -21.94
C ALA A 159 4.54 -23.10 -22.50
N ALA A 160 4.94 -22.55 -23.66
CA ALA A 160 6.28 -22.72 -24.23
C ALA A 160 7.36 -21.89 -23.51
N TYR A 161 6.98 -20.95 -22.65
CA TYR A 161 7.86 -20.00 -21.96
C TYR A 161 7.59 -20.02 -20.44
N PRO A 162 7.85 -21.15 -19.75
CA PRO A 162 7.45 -21.34 -18.35
C PRO A 162 8.13 -20.41 -17.35
N ASN A 163 9.22 -19.73 -17.74
CA ASN A 163 9.90 -18.75 -16.89
C ASN A 163 9.42 -17.31 -17.10
N VAL A 164 8.42 -17.09 -17.98
CA VAL A 164 7.79 -15.78 -18.20
C VAL A 164 6.41 -15.79 -17.56
N ASP A 165 6.21 -14.95 -16.55
CA ASP A 165 4.97 -14.92 -15.75
C ASP A 165 3.76 -14.39 -16.54
N GLY A 166 4.00 -13.71 -17.66
CA GLY A 166 2.96 -13.28 -18.59
C GLY A 166 3.35 -12.06 -19.43
N VAL A 167 2.42 -11.64 -20.27
CA VAL A 167 2.46 -10.36 -20.99
C VAL A 167 1.34 -9.49 -20.44
N VAL A 168 1.66 -8.29 -19.96
CA VAL A 168 0.69 -7.42 -19.29
C VAL A 168 0.57 -6.08 -20.01
N ALA A 169 -0.67 -5.66 -20.25
CA ALA A 169 -0.98 -4.34 -20.76
C ALA A 169 -1.04 -3.30 -19.63
N LEU A 170 -0.36 -2.16 -19.82
CA LEU A 170 -0.30 -1.04 -18.89
C LEU A 170 -0.87 0.19 -19.60
N SER A 171 -2.20 0.33 -19.57
CA SER A 171 -2.91 1.45 -20.19
C SER A 171 -3.43 2.44 -19.16
N HIS A 172 -3.54 3.71 -19.53
CA HIS A 172 -4.14 4.75 -18.67
C HIS A 172 -4.95 5.76 -19.48
N GLY A 173 -5.85 6.49 -18.79
CA GLY A 173 -6.69 7.53 -19.41
C GLY A 173 -5.99 8.87 -19.71
N MET A 174 -4.73 9.02 -19.29
CA MET A 174 -3.94 10.26 -19.39
C MET A 174 -3.12 10.37 -20.69
N GLY A 175 -2.28 11.41 -20.81
CA GLY A 175 -1.26 11.60 -21.87
C GLY A 175 -1.65 12.57 -22.98
N CYS A 176 -2.94 12.77 -23.23
CA CYS A 176 -3.48 13.80 -24.12
C CYS A 176 -4.25 14.85 -23.31
N GLY A 177 -4.31 16.10 -23.79
CA GLY A 177 -5.02 17.20 -23.11
C GLY A 177 -4.46 17.63 -21.75
N MET A 178 -3.43 16.95 -21.24
CA MET A 178 -2.84 17.26 -19.94
C MET A 178 -2.02 18.55 -19.96
N GLU A 179 -1.99 19.20 -18.81
CA GLU A 179 -1.00 20.24 -18.49
C GLU A 179 0.43 19.72 -18.67
N MET A 180 1.28 20.51 -19.32
CA MET A 180 2.70 20.18 -19.59
C MET A 180 3.68 20.86 -18.62
N SER A 181 3.21 21.84 -17.85
CA SER A 181 4.04 22.60 -16.92
C SER A 181 4.24 21.86 -15.61
N GLY A 182 5.49 21.54 -15.29
CA GLY A 182 5.88 21.01 -13.98
C GLY A 182 5.33 19.63 -13.66
N GLU A 183 4.95 19.43 -12.39
CA GLU A 183 4.68 18.10 -11.80
C GLU A 183 3.62 17.26 -12.53
N PRO A 184 2.50 17.78 -13.10
CA PRO A 184 1.52 16.96 -13.83
C PRO A 184 2.09 16.01 -14.88
N MET A 185 2.91 16.52 -15.81
CA MET A 185 3.51 15.68 -16.86
C MET A 185 4.75 14.96 -16.34
N ASP A 186 5.54 15.60 -15.48
CA ASP A 186 6.74 15.00 -14.89
C ASP A 186 6.40 13.73 -14.09
N LEU A 187 5.30 13.76 -13.33
CA LEU A 187 4.80 12.63 -12.54
C LEU A 187 4.38 11.48 -13.46
N LEU A 188 3.62 11.75 -14.54
CA LEU A 188 3.21 10.72 -15.48
C LEU A 188 4.44 10.06 -16.14
N ARG A 189 5.37 10.88 -16.63
CA ARG A 189 6.62 10.39 -17.26
C ARG A 189 7.47 9.59 -16.28
N ARG A 190 7.62 10.07 -15.04
CA ARG A 190 8.33 9.36 -13.97
C ARG A 190 7.68 8.02 -13.64
N THR A 191 6.35 7.97 -13.61
CA THR A 191 5.61 6.73 -13.37
C THR A 191 5.83 5.71 -14.49
N MET A 192 5.70 6.15 -15.74
CA MET A 192 5.96 5.32 -16.92
C MET A 192 7.42 4.85 -16.98
N GLY A 193 8.38 5.74 -16.73
CA GLY A 193 9.81 5.41 -16.68
C GLY A 193 10.13 4.39 -15.59
N GLY A 194 9.54 4.56 -14.40
CA GLY A 194 9.65 3.62 -13.29
C GLY A 194 9.20 2.21 -13.67
N TYR A 195 8.03 2.08 -14.30
CA TYR A 195 7.57 0.79 -14.83
C TYR A 195 8.45 0.27 -15.97
N ALA A 196 8.90 1.13 -16.90
CA ALA A 196 9.75 0.72 -18.01
C ALA A 196 11.10 0.12 -17.54
N CYS A 197 11.60 0.59 -16.40
CA CYS A 197 12.84 0.11 -15.78
C CYS A 197 12.62 -0.91 -14.64
N HIS A 198 11.38 -1.31 -14.35
CA HIS A 198 11.08 -2.11 -13.17
C HIS A 198 11.69 -3.52 -13.26
N ALA A 199 12.24 -4.00 -12.13
CA ALA A 199 12.96 -5.28 -12.09
C ALA A 199 12.11 -6.48 -12.53
N ASN A 200 10.79 -6.42 -12.31
CA ASN A 200 9.88 -7.50 -12.72
C ASN A 200 9.58 -7.56 -14.22
N PHE A 201 10.08 -6.62 -15.04
CA PHE A 201 10.02 -6.74 -16.49
C PHE A 201 11.32 -7.26 -17.08
N ALA A 202 11.23 -8.32 -17.89
CA ALA A 202 12.33 -8.77 -18.74
C ALA A 202 12.56 -7.76 -19.88
N ALA A 203 11.46 -7.29 -20.44
CA ALA A 203 11.41 -6.33 -21.54
C ALA A 203 10.08 -5.55 -21.52
N VAL A 204 10.07 -4.40 -22.17
CA VAL A 204 8.91 -3.51 -22.28
C VAL A 204 8.73 -3.05 -23.72
N LEU A 205 7.48 -2.95 -24.14
CA LEU A 205 7.05 -2.30 -25.38
C LEU A 205 6.24 -1.06 -25.04
N ILE A 206 6.61 0.11 -25.58
CA ILE A 206 5.85 1.37 -25.38
C ILE A 206 5.16 1.77 -26.69
N VAL A 207 3.85 1.98 -26.66
CA VAL A 207 3.03 2.32 -27.83
C VAL A 207 2.39 3.70 -27.65
N GLY A 208 2.70 4.61 -28.56
CA GLY A 208 2.07 5.92 -28.66
C GLY A 208 1.19 6.06 -29.89
N LEU A 209 0.31 7.06 -29.90
CA LEU A 209 -0.51 7.36 -31.07
C LEU A 209 0.33 8.13 -32.11
N GLY A 210 1.00 9.19 -31.66
CA GLY A 210 1.85 10.10 -32.45
C GLY A 210 1.47 11.59 -32.32
N CYS A 211 0.29 11.91 -31.80
CA CYS A 211 -0.19 13.29 -31.68
C CYS A 211 -0.58 13.72 -30.26
N GLU A 212 -0.35 12.87 -29.26
CA GLU A 212 -0.54 13.19 -27.84
C GLU A 212 0.41 14.28 -27.34
N ARG A 213 0.15 14.85 -26.15
CA ARG A 213 1.08 15.81 -25.56
C ARG A 213 2.27 15.11 -24.91
N ASN A 214 2.05 13.94 -24.31
CA ASN A 214 3.10 13.06 -23.79
C ASN A 214 3.81 12.30 -24.92
N GLN A 215 4.52 13.04 -25.78
CA GLN A 215 5.23 12.49 -26.93
C GLN A 215 6.30 11.48 -26.50
N LEU A 216 6.38 10.37 -27.25
CA LEU A 216 7.25 9.23 -26.96
C LEU A 216 8.73 9.62 -26.85
N ASP A 217 9.26 10.39 -27.80
CA ASP A 217 10.67 10.80 -27.79
C ASP A 217 11.02 11.64 -26.56
N ALA A 218 10.12 12.52 -26.15
CA ALA A 218 10.29 13.33 -24.96
C ALA A 218 10.22 12.48 -23.68
N LEU A 219 9.28 11.53 -23.60
CA LEU A 219 9.23 10.55 -22.51
C LEU A 219 10.55 9.78 -22.40
N LEU A 220 11.06 9.23 -23.51
CA LEU A 220 12.30 8.45 -23.51
C LEU A 220 13.48 9.31 -23.04
N LYS A 221 13.62 10.52 -23.59
CA LYS A 221 14.68 11.44 -23.23
C LYS A 221 14.64 11.83 -21.75
N ASP A 222 13.46 12.23 -21.24
CA ASP A 222 13.32 12.72 -19.87
C ASP A 222 13.56 11.63 -18.83
N GLN A 223 13.26 10.38 -19.18
CA GLN A 223 13.45 9.22 -18.30
C GLN A 223 14.75 8.46 -18.56
N GLY A 224 15.61 8.94 -19.46
CA GLY A 224 16.88 8.30 -19.80
C GLY A 224 16.70 6.88 -20.36
N LEU A 225 15.63 6.65 -21.12
CA LEU A 225 15.29 5.37 -21.71
C LEU A 225 15.84 5.28 -23.14
N GLU A 226 16.44 4.15 -23.48
CA GLU A 226 16.97 3.88 -24.82
C GLU A 226 16.30 2.65 -25.43
N ALA A 227 15.82 2.80 -26.67
CA ALA A 227 15.28 1.68 -27.42
C ALA A 227 16.39 0.66 -27.73
N GLY A 228 16.07 -0.63 -27.64
CA GLY A 228 17.03 -1.71 -27.78
C GLY A 228 16.36 -3.08 -27.83
N ALA A 229 17.07 -4.10 -27.32
CA ALA A 229 16.52 -5.46 -27.23
C ALA A 229 15.42 -5.58 -26.16
N ARG A 230 15.59 -4.87 -25.03
CA ARG A 230 14.67 -4.92 -23.87
C ARG A 230 13.63 -3.81 -23.83
N LEU A 231 13.74 -2.81 -24.70
CA LEU A 231 12.77 -1.73 -24.83
C LEU A 231 12.49 -1.50 -26.31
N LYS A 232 11.26 -1.77 -26.75
CA LYS A 232 10.80 -1.43 -28.10
C LYS A 232 9.76 -0.32 -28.03
N THR A 233 9.61 0.39 -29.12
CA THR A 233 8.60 1.44 -29.23
C THR A 233 7.88 1.40 -30.56
N PHE A 234 6.62 1.83 -30.57
CA PHE A 234 5.84 2.03 -31.79
C PHE A 234 5.04 3.33 -31.71
N ILE A 235 4.99 4.05 -32.82
CA ILE A 235 4.06 5.16 -33.04
C ILE A 235 3.00 4.66 -34.02
N MET A 236 1.74 4.62 -33.59
CA MET A 236 0.65 4.01 -34.37
C MET A 236 0.45 4.67 -35.72
N GLN A 237 0.52 6.01 -35.79
CA GLN A 237 0.37 6.76 -37.04
C GLN A 237 1.47 6.44 -38.06
N GLU A 238 2.69 6.19 -37.60
CA GLU A 238 3.84 5.83 -38.43
C GLU A 238 3.83 4.35 -38.84
N THR A 239 3.38 3.47 -37.93
CA THR A 239 3.29 2.02 -38.16
C THR A 239 2.15 1.66 -39.12
N GLY A 240 1.27 2.62 -39.44
CA GLY A 240 0.17 2.45 -40.39
C GLY A 240 -1.15 2.03 -39.72
N GLY A 241 -1.38 2.50 -38.49
CA GLY A 241 -2.63 2.40 -37.75
C GLY A 241 -2.75 1.18 -36.84
N THR A 242 -3.93 1.04 -36.23
CA THR A 242 -4.22 0.08 -35.15
C THR A 242 -3.82 -1.36 -35.47
N ARG A 243 -4.35 -1.95 -36.56
CA ARG A 243 -4.10 -3.36 -36.91
C ARG A 243 -2.62 -3.67 -37.14
N LYS A 244 -1.93 -2.84 -37.94
CA LYS A 244 -0.50 -3.03 -38.24
C LYS A 244 0.35 -2.88 -36.98
N THR A 245 -0.03 -1.97 -36.09
CA THR A 245 0.67 -1.79 -34.81
C THR A 245 0.47 -2.99 -33.89
N ILE A 246 -0.72 -3.58 -33.85
CA ILE A 246 -0.98 -4.82 -33.10
C ILE A 246 -0.10 -5.96 -33.65
N GLU A 247 -0.10 -6.17 -34.97
CA GLU A 247 0.71 -7.21 -35.62
C GLU A 247 2.22 -7.04 -35.32
N ALA A 248 2.73 -5.80 -35.44
CA ALA A 248 4.12 -5.47 -35.12
C ALA A 248 4.44 -5.67 -33.63
N GLY A 249 3.52 -5.27 -32.75
CA GLY A 249 3.64 -5.45 -31.30
C GLY A 249 3.69 -6.92 -30.89
N VAL A 250 2.80 -7.74 -31.44
CA VAL A 250 2.80 -9.20 -31.22
C VAL A 250 4.09 -9.82 -31.74
N ALA A 251 4.57 -9.42 -32.92
CA ALA A 251 5.85 -9.91 -33.44
C ALA A 251 7.04 -9.52 -32.54
N ALA A 252 7.06 -8.29 -32.02
CA ALA A 252 8.10 -7.81 -31.13
C ALA A 252 8.12 -8.60 -29.81
N VAL A 253 6.97 -8.80 -29.17
CA VAL A 253 6.88 -9.58 -27.92
C VAL A 253 7.27 -11.05 -28.17
N LYS A 254 6.85 -11.67 -29.29
CA LYS A 254 7.31 -13.02 -29.67
C LYS A 254 8.83 -13.12 -29.79
N ALA A 255 9.50 -12.08 -30.29
CA ALA A 255 10.96 -12.05 -30.39
C ALA A 255 11.65 -11.87 -29.03
N MET A 256 10.99 -11.28 -28.04
CA MET A 256 11.51 -11.10 -26.68
C MET A 256 11.39 -12.35 -25.81
N LEU A 257 10.35 -13.18 -26.05
CA LEU A 257 10.02 -14.33 -25.20
C LEU A 257 11.17 -15.34 -25.00
N PRO A 258 11.94 -15.77 -26.03
CA PRO A 258 13.04 -16.71 -25.84
C PRO A 258 14.07 -16.21 -24.83
N GLN A 259 14.56 -14.97 -24.98
CA GLN A 259 15.53 -14.38 -24.06
C GLN A 259 14.94 -14.16 -22.66
N ALA A 260 13.68 -13.70 -22.58
CA ALA A 260 13.00 -13.54 -21.29
C ALA A 260 12.86 -14.88 -20.54
N ASN A 261 12.76 -15.99 -21.27
CA ASN A 261 12.60 -17.34 -20.71
C ASN A 261 13.92 -18.00 -20.25
N GLU A 262 15.08 -17.43 -20.59
CA GLU A 262 16.39 -17.97 -20.20
C GLU A 262 16.75 -17.70 -18.72
N VAL A 263 15.93 -16.95 -18.01
CA VAL A 263 16.17 -16.61 -16.60
C VAL A 263 16.11 -17.85 -15.70
N LYS A 264 16.90 -17.81 -14.63
CA LYS A 264 16.83 -18.79 -13.53
C LYS A 264 16.70 -18.04 -12.23
N ARG A 265 15.84 -18.53 -11.34
CA ARG A 265 15.80 -18.06 -9.96
C ARG A 265 17.03 -18.58 -9.22
N VAL A 266 17.65 -17.73 -8.42
CA VAL A 266 18.81 -18.06 -7.59
C VAL A 266 18.59 -17.56 -6.17
N PRO A 267 19.16 -18.21 -5.15
CA PRO A 267 19.01 -17.74 -3.78
C PRO A 267 19.73 -16.40 -3.62
N VAL A 268 18.99 -15.34 -3.28
CA VAL A 268 19.50 -13.99 -2.99
C VAL A 268 19.04 -13.55 -1.60
N SER A 269 19.74 -12.58 -1.00
CA SER A 269 19.34 -12.03 0.29
C SER A 269 18.01 -11.27 0.19
N ALA A 270 17.20 -11.35 1.25
CA ALA A 270 15.98 -10.57 1.47
C ALA A 270 16.21 -9.06 1.42
N ARG A 271 17.47 -8.59 1.51
CA ARG A 271 17.84 -7.17 1.30
C ARG A 271 17.38 -6.60 -0.03
N HIS A 272 17.13 -7.44 -1.03
CA HIS A 272 16.67 -7.02 -2.35
C HIS A 272 15.15 -6.89 -2.45
N LEU A 273 14.42 -7.17 -1.37
CA LEU A 273 12.98 -6.94 -1.32
C LEU A 273 12.68 -5.49 -0.99
N THR A 274 11.81 -4.89 -1.79
CA THR A 274 11.23 -3.58 -1.57
C THR A 274 9.72 -3.77 -1.56
N VAL A 275 9.12 -3.69 -0.37
CA VAL A 275 7.71 -4.02 -0.15
C VAL A 275 6.90 -2.73 -0.03
N GLY A 276 5.95 -2.52 -0.93
CA GLY A 276 4.94 -1.48 -0.80
C GLY A 276 3.86 -1.88 0.20
N LEU A 277 3.52 -0.97 1.12
CA LEU A 277 2.52 -1.19 2.15
C LEU A 277 1.24 -0.43 1.78
N GLN A 278 0.13 -1.15 1.68
CA GLN A 278 -1.18 -0.60 1.35
C GLN A 278 -2.23 -0.99 2.38
N CYS A 279 -3.27 -0.18 2.46
CA CYS A 279 -4.48 -0.48 3.21
C CYS A 279 -5.70 -0.23 2.32
N GLY A 280 -6.55 -1.24 2.17
CA GLY A 280 -7.83 -1.06 1.47
C GLY A 280 -8.93 -0.64 2.44
N GLY A 281 -9.98 -1.45 2.49
CA GLY A 281 -11.08 -1.23 3.41
C GLY A 281 -10.70 -1.52 4.86
N SER A 282 -10.12 -0.52 5.53
CA SER A 282 -9.83 -0.53 6.96
C SER A 282 -11.10 -0.64 7.79
N ASP A 283 -10.96 -1.30 8.94
CA ASP A 283 -11.96 -1.47 10.00
C ASP A 283 -11.33 -1.16 11.39
N GLY A 284 -12.13 -1.24 12.44
CA GLY A 284 -11.69 -1.00 13.82
C GLY A 284 -10.64 -2.00 14.32
N PHE A 285 -10.54 -3.17 13.68
CA PHE A 285 -9.54 -4.19 14.00
C PHE A 285 -8.20 -3.99 13.29
N SER A 286 -8.16 -3.21 12.21
CA SER A 286 -6.96 -2.97 11.41
C SER A 286 -5.78 -2.50 12.26
N SER A 287 -6.05 -1.57 13.20
CA SER A 287 -5.04 -1.06 14.14
C SER A 287 -4.63 -2.03 15.25
N ILE A 288 -5.28 -3.18 15.38
CA ILE A 288 -5.08 -4.17 16.46
C ILE A 288 -4.39 -5.42 15.90
N THR A 289 -4.71 -5.81 14.67
CA THR A 289 -4.28 -7.08 14.08
C THR A 289 -3.33 -6.89 12.89
N ALA A 290 -3.87 -6.70 11.67
CA ALA A 290 -3.09 -6.79 10.43
C ALA A 290 -2.02 -5.70 10.31
N ASN A 291 -2.34 -4.45 10.65
CA ASN A 291 -1.40 -3.34 10.48
C ASN A 291 -0.19 -3.46 11.41
N PRO A 292 -0.33 -3.69 12.74
CA PRO A 292 0.82 -3.87 13.59
C PRO A 292 1.56 -5.20 13.36
N ALA A 293 0.88 -6.28 12.92
CA ALA A 293 1.55 -7.52 12.51
C ALA A 293 2.40 -7.31 11.23
N LEU A 294 1.87 -6.61 10.23
CA LEU A 294 2.63 -6.21 9.04
C LEU A 294 3.80 -5.30 9.43
N GLY A 295 3.60 -4.35 10.33
CA GLY A 295 4.67 -3.50 10.84
C GLY A 295 5.81 -4.28 11.48
N ALA A 296 5.49 -5.25 12.34
CA ALA A 296 6.51 -6.12 12.93
C ALA A 296 7.21 -7.01 11.87
N ALA A 297 6.50 -7.46 10.84
CA ALA A 297 7.11 -8.17 9.71
C ALA A 297 8.07 -7.27 8.91
N MET A 298 7.74 -5.97 8.77
CA MET A 298 8.63 -4.99 8.14
C MET A 298 9.86 -4.70 9.01
N ASP A 299 9.74 -4.67 10.33
CA ASP A 299 10.90 -4.55 11.21
C ASP A 299 11.86 -5.75 11.04
N ILE A 300 11.33 -6.97 10.85
CA ILE A 300 12.14 -8.16 10.50
C ILE A 300 12.83 -7.95 9.14
N LEU A 301 12.09 -7.53 8.11
CA LEU A 301 12.65 -7.29 6.77
C LEU A 301 13.77 -6.22 6.79
N VAL A 302 13.58 -5.13 7.52
CA VAL A 302 14.57 -4.06 7.66
C VAL A 302 15.85 -4.55 8.35
N ARG A 303 15.74 -5.44 9.35
CA ARG A 303 16.91 -6.10 9.95
C ARG A 303 17.66 -6.99 8.96
N HIS A 304 16.97 -7.53 7.95
CA HIS A 304 17.61 -8.24 6.83
C HIS A 304 18.13 -7.31 5.72
N GLY A 305 18.04 -5.99 5.91
CA GLY A 305 18.52 -4.97 4.97
C GLY A 305 17.54 -4.64 3.85
N GLY A 306 16.30 -5.12 3.91
CA GLY A 306 15.25 -4.83 2.95
C GLY A 306 14.61 -3.45 3.15
N THR A 307 13.64 -3.13 2.30
CA THR A 307 12.97 -1.82 2.28
C THR A 307 11.46 -1.97 2.41
N ALA A 308 10.85 -1.15 3.25
CA ALA A 308 9.40 -1.06 3.41
C ALA A 308 8.94 0.35 3.02
N ILE A 309 8.00 0.47 2.08
CA ILE A 309 7.47 1.75 1.60
C ILE A 309 6.09 1.97 2.22
N LEU A 310 6.01 2.82 3.25
CA LEU A 310 4.76 3.35 3.75
C LEU A 310 4.30 4.50 2.84
N SER A 311 2.99 4.64 2.59
CA SER A 311 2.47 5.68 1.70
C SER A 311 1.13 6.24 2.21
N GLU A 312 0.18 6.56 1.32
CA GLU A 312 -1.18 6.98 1.66
C GLU A 312 -1.17 8.24 2.53
N THR A 313 -0.54 9.33 2.07
CA THR A 313 -0.30 10.55 2.85
C THR A 313 -1.52 11.12 3.57
N PRO A 314 -2.72 11.17 2.95
CA PRO A 314 -3.93 11.58 3.67
C PRO A 314 -4.27 10.71 4.89
N GLU A 315 -3.84 9.45 4.91
CA GLU A 315 -4.08 8.46 5.96
C GLU A 315 -3.01 8.41 7.05
N ILE A 316 -2.04 9.32 7.05
CA ILE A 316 -1.17 9.54 8.21
C ILE A 316 -1.45 10.89 8.88
N TYR A 317 -2.46 11.61 8.40
CA TYR A 317 -2.82 12.92 8.93
C TYR A 317 -3.30 12.83 10.37
N GLY A 318 -2.66 13.59 11.23
CA GLY A 318 -2.88 13.63 12.66
C GLY A 318 -1.96 12.72 13.47
N VAL A 319 -1.24 11.82 12.82
CA VAL A 319 -0.30 10.90 13.48
C VAL A 319 1.10 10.98 12.90
N GLU A 320 1.38 11.92 12.00
CA GLU A 320 2.67 12.07 11.36
C GLU A 320 3.81 12.31 12.34
N HIS A 321 3.51 12.88 13.51
CA HIS A 321 4.45 13.05 14.62
C HIS A 321 5.06 11.72 15.11
N THR A 322 4.32 10.62 14.98
CA THR A 322 4.82 9.26 15.30
C THR A 322 5.86 8.76 14.29
N LEU A 323 5.91 9.36 13.09
CA LEU A 323 6.89 9.06 12.04
C LEU A 323 8.05 10.05 12.10
N THR A 324 7.77 11.34 12.27
CA THR A 324 8.81 12.38 12.34
C THR A 324 9.67 12.25 13.59
N SER A 325 9.10 11.79 14.71
CA SER A 325 9.85 11.52 15.94
C SER A 325 10.94 10.47 15.76
N ARG A 326 10.67 9.45 14.94
CA ARG A 326 11.61 8.38 14.60
C ARG A 326 12.31 8.57 13.25
N ALA A 327 12.28 9.77 12.67
CA ALA A 327 13.02 10.06 11.45
C ALA A 327 14.52 10.01 11.71
N ARG A 328 15.32 9.50 10.75
CA ARG A 328 16.78 9.39 10.91
C ARG A 328 17.48 10.71 11.20
N ASN A 329 16.87 11.82 10.78
CA ASN A 329 17.30 13.17 11.04
C ASN A 329 16.13 14.14 10.82
N ARG A 330 16.35 15.40 11.19
CA ARG A 330 15.37 16.47 11.05
C ARG A 330 14.92 16.71 9.60
N GLU A 331 15.85 16.65 8.65
CA GLU A 331 15.56 16.90 7.24
C GLU A 331 14.51 15.93 6.69
N VAL A 332 14.64 14.63 6.99
CA VAL A 332 13.66 13.61 6.58
C VAL A 332 12.31 13.86 7.23
N GLY A 333 12.29 14.20 8.52
CA GLY A 333 11.04 14.57 9.20
C GLY A 333 10.36 15.79 8.58
N GLU A 334 11.13 16.81 8.20
CA GLU A 334 10.62 18.01 7.54
C GLU A 334 10.12 17.72 6.11
N LYS A 335 10.73 16.78 5.38
CA LYS A 335 10.20 16.34 4.06
C LYS A 335 8.77 15.78 4.20
N LEU A 336 8.52 14.98 5.23
CA LEU A 336 7.19 14.42 5.49
C LEU A 336 6.18 15.53 5.81
N VAL A 337 6.52 16.44 6.73
CA VAL A 337 5.67 17.57 7.11
C VAL A 337 5.35 18.44 5.90
N ARG A 338 6.32 18.71 5.02
CA ARG A 338 6.08 19.47 3.77
C ARG A 338 5.06 18.80 2.87
N ARG A 339 5.05 17.47 2.74
CA ARG A 339 4.03 16.76 1.95
C ARG A 339 2.65 16.88 2.59
N ILE A 340 2.55 16.71 3.90
CA ILE A 340 1.27 16.85 4.62
C ILE A 340 0.70 18.26 4.47
N ARG A 341 1.54 19.29 4.62
CA ARG A 341 1.14 20.68 4.39
C ARG A 341 0.68 20.90 2.96
N TRP A 342 1.43 20.42 1.96
CA TRP A 342 0.99 20.50 0.57
C TRP A 342 -0.39 19.87 0.34
N TRP A 343 -0.64 18.69 0.91
CA TRP A 343 -1.96 18.06 0.84
C TRP A 343 -3.03 18.93 1.47
N LYS A 344 -2.78 19.49 2.65
CA LYS A 344 -3.75 20.23 3.44
C LYS A 344 -4.02 21.65 2.92
N GLU A 345 -2.96 22.36 2.56
CA GLU A 345 -2.94 23.80 2.29
C GLU A 345 -3.04 24.12 0.78
N GLU A 346 -2.69 23.18 -0.10
CA GLU A 346 -2.69 23.42 -1.55
C GLU A 346 -3.61 22.46 -2.32
N TYR A 347 -3.50 21.15 -2.08
CA TYR A 347 -4.17 20.16 -2.92
C TYR A 347 -5.63 19.86 -2.52
N SER A 348 -5.97 20.00 -1.24
CA SER A 348 -7.29 19.65 -0.67
C SER A 348 -8.26 20.81 -0.39
N PRO A 349 -7.85 22.09 -0.28
CA PRO A 349 -8.80 23.17 -0.03
C PRO A 349 -9.95 23.20 -1.04
N GLY A 350 -11.18 23.32 -0.53
CA GLY A 350 -12.41 23.36 -1.34
C GLY A 350 -12.85 22.00 -1.93
N ARG A 351 -12.17 20.90 -1.58
CA ARG A 351 -12.47 19.54 -2.08
C ARG A 351 -12.99 18.62 -0.97
N ASP A 352 -13.86 17.69 -1.34
CA ASP A 352 -14.39 16.67 -0.42
C ASP A 352 -13.42 15.47 -0.33
N VAL A 353 -12.41 15.58 0.53
CA VAL A 353 -11.33 14.60 0.69
C VAL A 353 -11.09 14.20 2.15
N GLN A 354 -10.56 12.99 2.36
CA GLN A 354 -10.50 12.37 3.70
C GLN A 354 -9.66 13.13 4.73
N ILE A 355 -8.62 13.85 4.28
CA ILE A 355 -7.77 14.67 5.15
C ILE A 355 -8.56 15.79 5.87
N ASN A 356 -9.79 16.07 5.43
CA ASN A 356 -10.71 17.01 6.06
C ASN A 356 -11.60 16.37 7.15
N GLY A 357 -11.26 15.17 7.64
CA GLY A 357 -11.84 14.58 8.85
C GLY A 357 -12.80 13.41 8.60
N LYS A 358 -13.32 13.23 7.38
CA LYS A 358 -14.24 12.14 7.04
C LYS A 358 -13.50 10.95 6.45
N VAL A 359 -13.89 9.74 6.83
CA VAL A 359 -13.43 8.50 6.17
C VAL A 359 -14.51 7.94 5.25
N SER A 360 -14.13 7.05 4.34
CA SER A 360 -15.07 6.46 3.37
C SER A 360 -16.25 5.74 4.07
N PRO A 361 -17.41 5.60 3.40
CA PRO A 361 -18.55 4.87 3.96
C PRO A 361 -18.19 3.45 4.44
N GLY A 362 -17.34 2.74 3.69
CA GLY A 362 -16.84 1.42 4.07
C GLY A 362 -16.05 1.42 5.37
N ASN A 363 -15.23 2.44 5.61
CA ASN A 363 -14.46 2.60 6.84
C ASN A 363 -15.37 2.96 8.04
N GLN A 364 -16.37 3.82 7.83
CA GLN A 364 -17.34 4.18 8.88
C GLN A 364 -18.15 2.96 9.32
N MET A 365 -18.64 2.15 8.36
CA MET A 365 -19.28 0.87 8.66
C MET A 365 -18.33 -0.17 9.28
N GLY A 366 -17.02 0.01 9.11
CA GLY A 366 -15.99 -0.80 9.73
C GLY A 366 -15.61 -0.36 11.16
N GLY A 367 -16.16 0.73 11.67
CA GLY A 367 -15.93 1.20 13.04
C GLY A 367 -14.96 2.37 13.20
N LEU A 368 -14.50 2.95 12.10
CA LEU A 368 -13.61 4.12 12.11
C LEU A 368 -14.44 5.41 12.02
N ALA A 369 -14.34 6.25 13.05
CA ALA A 369 -15.16 7.45 13.16
C ALA A 369 -14.66 8.60 12.27
N ASN A 370 -13.34 8.76 12.17
CA ASN A 370 -12.70 9.87 11.46
C ASN A 370 -11.27 9.52 11.02
N ILE A 371 -10.61 10.49 10.37
CA ILE A 371 -9.26 10.30 9.83
C ILE A 371 -8.18 10.13 10.91
N PHE A 372 -8.28 10.74 12.09
CA PHE A 372 -7.29 10.56 13.16
C PHE A 372 -7.27 9.11 13.65
N GLU A 373 -8.43 8.53 13.88
CA GLU A 373 -8.53 7.14 14.30
C GLU A 373 -7.98 6.17 13.24
N LYS A 374 -8.34 6.39 11.96
CA LYS A 374 -7.83 5.59 10.84
C LYS A 374 -6.31 5.70 10.76
N SER A 375 -5.79 6.92 10.89
CA SER A 375 -4.37 7.19 10.69
C SER A 375 -3.48 6.49 11.71
N LEU A 376 -3.93 6.37 12.96
CA LEU A 376 -3.23 5.57 13.98
C LEU A 376 -2.92 4.17 13.46
N GLY A 377 -3.93 3.46 12.95
CA GLY A 377 -3.75 2.14 12.37
C GLY A 377 -2.88 2.17 11.11
N SER A 378 -3.09 3.12 10.20
CA SER A 378 -2.35 3.19 8.93
C SER A 378 -0.84 3.39 9.15
N SER A 379 -0.43 4.15 10.16
CA SER A 379 0.99 4.37 10.50
C SER A 379 1.71 3.11 11.04
N MET A 380 0.97 2.21 11.69
CA MET A 380 1.53 0.99 12.30
C MET A 380 2.07 -0.01 11.26
N LYS A 381 1.61 0.08 9.99
CA LYS A 381 2.13 -0.75 8.89
C LYS A 381 3.64 -0.56 8.68
N GLY A 382 4.15 0.64 8.97
CA GLY A 382 5.58 0.96 8.87
C GLY A 382 6.42 0.43 10.04
N GLY A 383 5.87 -0.39 10.92
CA GLY A 383 6.60 -0.98 12.04
C GLY A 383 7.09 0.04 13.04
N THR A 384 8.21 -0.25 13.70
CA THR A 384 8.82 0.57 14.76
C THR A 384 10.23 1.07 14.42
N THR A 385 10.83 0.60 13.34
CA THR A 385 12.13 1.07 12.84
C THR A 385 12.11 2.54 12.38
N GLY A 386 13.29 3.16 12.25
CA GLY A 386 13.36 4.59 11.91
C GLY A 386 12.86 4.93 10.50
N LEU A 387 12.24 6.10 10.33
CA LEU A 387 11.89 6.65 9.02
C LEU A 387 13.17 7.15 8.33
N MET A 388 13.58 6.47 7.26
CA MET A 388 14.87 6.66 6.62
C MET A 388 14.86 7.68 5.48
N GLU A 389 13.76 7.84 4.75
CA GLU A 389 13.64 8.83 3.66
C GLU A 389 12.18 9.08 3.30
N VAL A 390 11.90 10.22 2.66
CA VAL A 390 10.60 10.58 2.10
C VAL A 390 10.75 10.89 0.61
N TYR A 391 9.98 10.19 -0.22
CA TYR A 391 9.96 10.28 -1.67
C TYR A 391 8.65 10.92 -2.16
N ARG A 392 8.71 11.63 -3.29
CA ARG A 392 7.50 11.98 -4.05
C ARG A 392 6.98 10.76 -4.81
N TYR A 393 5.75 10.87 -5.32
CA TYR A 393 5.09 9.82 -6.09
C TYR A 393 5.98 9.28 -7.22
N ALA A 394 6.20 7.97 -7.25
CA ALA A 394 7.01 7.28 -8.27
C ALA A 394 8.50 7.67 -8.34
N GLU A 395 9.04 8.40 -7.36
CA GLU A 395 10.50 8.58 -7.30
C GLU A 395 11.23 7.25 -7.03
N PRO A 396 12.38 7.00 -7.66
CA PRO A 396 13.15 5.78 -7.43
C PRO A 396 13.59 5.64 -5.97
N VAL A 397 13.14 4.58 -5.31
CA VAL A 397 13.50 4.28 -3.93
C VAL A 397 14.90 3.68 -3.87
N ARG A 398 15.81 4.37 -3.18
CA ARG A 398 17.24 3.98 -3.09
C ARG A 398 17.74 3.76 -1.67
N GLN A 399 17.03 4.30 -0.69
CA GLN A 399 17.36 4.21 0.73
C GLN A 399 16.77 2.93 1.34
N PRO A 400 17.58 2.00 1.86
CA PRO A 400 17.09 0.85 2.61
C PRO A 400 16.47 1.26 3.95
N GLY A 401 15.61 0.40 4.49
CA GLY A 401 14.87 0.61 5.74
C GLY A 401 13.40 0.95 5.52
N MET A 402 12.73 1.48 6.55
CA MET A 402 11.39 2.02 6.40
C MET A 402 11.48 3.41 5.77
N VAL A 403 10.82 3.59 4.62
CA VAL A 403 10.74 4.87 3.89
C VAL A 403 9.29 5.25 3.67
N PHE A 404 9.06 6.52 3.36
CA PHE A 404 7.74 7.02 3.01
C PHE A 404 7.71 7.45 1.53
N MET A 405 6.66 7.09 0.80
CA MET A 405 6.39 7.64 -0.53
C MET A 405 5.04 8.35 -0.52
N ASP A 406 5.04 9.60 -0.98
CA ASP A 406 3.84 10.40 -1.06
C ASP A 406 2.88 9.90 -2.15
N THR A 407 1.74 9.37 -1.72
CA THR A 407 0.68 8.90 -2.59
C THR A 407 -0.72 9.25 -2.05
N PRO A 408 -1.75 9.30 -2.91
CA PRO A 408 -3.15 9.28 -2.47
C PRO A 408 -3.50 7.97 -1.74
N GLY A 409 -4.56 7.96 -0.94
CA GLY A 409 -5.10 6.75 -0.30
C GLY A 409 -6.01 5.90 -1.21
N PHE A 410 -5.99 6.09 -2.53
CA PHE A 410 -6.75 5.24 -3.46
C PHE A 410 -5.88 4.09 -3.93
N ASP A 411 -6.25 2.87 -3.55
CA ASP A 411 -5.46 1.63 -3.65
C ASP A 411 -4.62 1.49 -4.95
N PRO A 412 -5.22 1.48 -6.16
CA PRO A 412 -4.45 1.29 -7.39
C PRO A 412 -3.53 2.47 -7.71
N VAL A 413 -3.92 3.70 -7.36
CA VAL A 413 -3.09 4.88 -7.58
C VAL A 413 -1.88 4.85 -6.66
N SER A 414 -2.09 4.51 -5.40
CA SER A 414 -1.04 4.39 -4.39
C SER A 414 -0.03 3.29 -4.76
N ALA A 415 -0.52 2.08 -5.07
CA ALA A 415 0.31 0.96 -5.48
C ALA A 415 1.08 1.24 -6.79
N THR A 416 0.46 1.91 -7.77
CA THR A 416 1.14 2.31 -9.02
C THR A 416 2.37 3.17 -8.72
N GLY A 417 2.27 4.12 -7.79
CA GLY A 417 3.41 4.96 -7.39
C GLY A 417 4.52 4.13 -6.74
N GLN A 418 4.17 3.22 -5.84
CA GLN A 418 5.13 2.34 -5.15
C GLN A 418 5.86 1.43 -6.13
N ILE A 419 5.13 0.80 -7.06
CA ILE A 419 5.70 -0.09 -8.07
C ILE A 419 6.62 0.70 -9.01
N ALA A 420 6.19 1.88 -9.48
CA ALA A 420 7.04 2.74 -10.30
C ALA A 420 8.32 3.18 -9.56
N GLY A 421 8.26 3.40 -8.25
CA GLY A 421 9.44 3.69 -7.43
C GLY A 421 10.34 2.48 -7.15
N GLY A 422 9.92 1.26 -7.51
CA GLY A 422 10.74 0.04 -7.43
C GLY A 422 10.25 -1.03 -6.47
N ALA A 423 9.04 -0.92 -5.91
CA ALA A 423 8.46 -1.99 -5.08
C ALA A 423 8.29 -3.27 -5.90
N ASN A 424 8.96 -4.35 -5.51
CA ASN A 424 8.85 -5.66 -6.17
C ASN A 424 7.90 -6.63 -5.44
N MET A 425 7.22 -6.16 -4.40
CA MET A 425 6.17 -6.85 -3.65
C MET A 425 5.17 -5.81 -3.11
N ILE A 426 3.89 -6.19 -2.97
CA ILE A 426 2.89 -5.40 -2.23
C ILE A 426 2.32 -6.25 -1.08
N CYS A 427 2.24 -5.67 0.12
CA CYS A 427 1.46 -6.20 1.22
C CYS A 427 0.26 -5.29 1.47
N PHE A 428 -0.93 -5.90 1.53
CA PHE A 428 -2.20 -5.20 1.46
C PHE A 428 -3.11 -5.61 2.63
N THR A 429 -3.32 -4.73 3.59
CA THR A 429 -4.20 -5.01 4.74
C THR A 429 -5.65 -4.66 4.43
N THR A 430 -6.60 -5.49 4.85
CA THR A 430 -8.03 -5.25 4.61
C THR A 430 -8.92 -5.89 5.66
N GLY A 431 -9.88 -5.12 6.18
CA GLY A 431 -10.92 -5.60 7.09
C GLY A 431 -12.31 -5.71 6.46
N ARG A 432 -12.43 -5.25 5.20
CA ARG A 432 -13.69 -5.23 4.45
C ARG A 432 -13.65 -6.10 3.20
N GLY A 433 -12.50 -6.71 2.89
CA GLY A 433 -12.37 -7.66 1.80
C GLY A 433 -12.03 -7.03 0.44
N SER A 434 -11.27 -5.93 0.41
CA SER A 434 -10.65 -5.46 -0.84
C SER A 434 -9.93 -6.61 -1.55
N MET A 435 -10.28 -6.81 -2.82
CA MET A 435 -9.77 -7.87 -3.70
C MET A 435 -8.61 -7.34 -4.55
N PHE A 436 -7.74 -6.50 -3.96
CA PHE A 436 -6.65 -5.88 -4.71
C PHE A 436 -5.66 -6.92 -5.28
N GLY A 437 -5.12 -6.62 -6.45
CA GLY A 437 -3.97 -7.28 -7.07
C GLY A 437 -3.26 -6.31 -7.99
N ALA A 438 -1.98 -6.58 -8.29
CA ALA A 438 -1.21 -5.74 -9.19
C ALA A 438 -0.35 -6.59 -10.13
N LYS A 439 -0.07 -6.06 -11.31
CA LYS A 439 0.98 -6.56 -12.20
C LYS A 439 1.96 -5.41 -12.47
N PRO A 440 3.27 -5.66 -12.52
CA PRO A 440 3.95 -6.95 -12.54
C PRO A 440 4.34 -7.49 -11.15
N VAL A 441 3.70 -7.01 -10.07
CA VAL A 441 4.16 -7.20 -8.69
C VAL A 441 3.16 -8.04 -7.89
N PRO A 442 3.58 -9.16 -7.28
CA PRO A 442 2.67 -9.97 -6.48
C PRO A 442 2.15 -9.20 -5.26
N SER A 443 0.89 -9.43 -4.92
CA SER A 443 0.20 -8.77 -3.81
C SER A 443 -0.25 -9.80 -2.77
N ILE A 444 0.22 -9.66 -1.53
CA ILE A 444 -0.18 -10.49 -0.38
C ILE A 444 -1.26 -9.75 0.40
N LYS A 445 -2.45 -10.34 0.52
CA LYS A 445 -3.61 -9.78 1.22
C LYS A 445 -3.72 -10.31 2.66
N LEU A 446 -3.79 -9.38 3.59
CA LEU A 446 -3.77 -9.63 5.03
C LEU A 446 -5.13 -9.26 5.65
N ALA A 447 -5.87 -10.29 6.09
CA ALA A 447 -7.20 -10.14 6.67
C ALA A 447 -7.13 -9.66 8.13
N THR A 448 -7.89 -8.62 8.50
CA THR A 448 -7.85 -8.06 9.87
C THR A 448 -8.65 -8.90 10.89
N ASN A 449 -9.58 -9.72 10.44
CA ASN A 449 -10.47 -10.50 11.29
C ASN A 449 -10.81 -11.86 10.69
N THR A 450 -10.94 -12.86 11.56
CA THR A 450 -11.18 -14.26 11.18
C THR A 450 -12.51 -14.48 10.45
N PRO A 451 -13.64 -13.86 10.85
CA PRO A 451 -14.89 -14.02 10.11
C PRO A 451 -14.80 -13.60 8.64
N MET A 452 -14.10 -12.49 8.35
CA MET A 452 -13.87 -12.04 6.98
C MET A 452 -12.94 -13.02 6.25
N TYR A 453 -11.83 -13.43 6.88
CA TYR A 453 -10.89 -14.38 6.30
C TYR A 453 -11.60 -15.68 5.88
N GLN A 454 -12.41 -16.27 6.76
CA GLN A 454 -13.14 -17.51 6.49
C GLN A 454 -14.13 -17.40 5.32
N ARG A 455 -14.75 -16.23 5.13
CA ARG A 455 -15.66 -15.99 4.00
C ARG A 455 -14.92 -15.76 2.69
N LEU A 456 -13.68 -15.27 2.74
CA LEU A 456 -12.88 -14.83 1.58
C LEU A 456 -11.54 -15.58 1.50
N THR A 457 -11.51 -16.87 1.83
CA THR A 457 -10.27 -17.68 1.87
C THR A 457 -9.61 -17.86 0.49
N GLU A 458 -10.37 -17.66 -0.58
CA GLU A 458 -9.85 -17.67 -1.95
C GLU A 458 -9.16 -16.35 -2.32
N ASP A 459 -9.47 -15.26 -1.62
CA ASP A 459 -8.86 -13.95 -1.83
C ASP A 459 -7.73 -13.66 -0.83
N MET A 460 -7.86 -14.09 0.42
CA MET A 460 -6.96 -13.67 1.51
C MET A 460 -5.80 -14.65 1.70
N ASP A 461 -4.57 -14.13 1.74
CA ASP A 461 -3.37 -14.95 1.90
C ASP A 461 -3.09 -15.27 3.38
N VAL A 462 -3.30 -14.31 4.31
CA VAL A 462 -2.99 -14.49 5.74
C VAL A 462 -4.14 -14.01 6.63
N ASN A 463 -4.53 -14.82 7.62
CA ASN A 463 -5.44 -14.41 8.69
C ASN A 463 -4.69 -13.72 9.84
N CYS A 464 -4.85 -12.40 9.98
CA CYS A 464 -4.34 -11.69 11.16
C CYS A 464 -5.37 -11.64 12.31
N GLY A 465 -6.62 -12.09 12.06
CA GLY A 465 -7.67 -12.19 13.06
C GLY A 465 -7.33 -13.12 14.24
N ASP A 466 -6.42 -14.07 14.02
CA ASP A 466 -5.88 -14.95 15.06
C ASP A 466 -5.37 -14.20 16.31
N ILE A 467 -4.88 -12.96 16.12
CA ILE A 467 -4.44 -12.08 17.21
C ILE A 467 -5.63 -11.71 18.09
N LEU A 468 -6.72 -11.28 17.47
CA LEU A 468 -7.94 -10.88 18.17
C LEU A 468 -8.62 -12.08 18.84
N ASP A 469 -8.52 -13.27 18.23
CA ASP A 469 -9.08 -14.51 18.74
C ASP A 469 -8.24 -15.11 19.89
N GLY A 470 -7.00 -14.63 20.09
CA GLY A 470 -6.08 -15.14 21.10
C GLY A 470 -5.46 -16.49 20.75
N THR A 471 -5.52 -16.90 19.48
CA THR A 471 -4.94 -18.14 18.97
C THR A 471 -3.49 -17.97 18.54
N ALA A 472 -3.07 -16.73 18.23
CA ALA A 472 -1.68 -16.38 17.97
C ALA A 472 -1.32 -15.01 18.57
N THR A 473 -0.05 -14.82 18.88
CA THR A 473 0.54 -13.53 19.24
C THR A 473 0.80 -12.68 17.99
N LEU A 474 0.98 -11.37 18.19
CA LEU A 474 1.36 -10.45 17.13
C LEU A 474 2.68 -10.88 16.46
N GLN A 475 3.67 -11.30 17.23
CA GLN A 475 4.99 -11.71 16.75
C GLN A 475 4.93 -13.00 15.91
N GLU A 476 4.10 -13.97 16.31
CA GLU A 476 3.88 -15.19 15.51
C GLU A 476 3.22 -14.86 14.17
N VAL A 477 2.27 -13.93 14.14
CA VAL A 477 1.63 -13.50 12.88
C VAL A 477 2.59 -12.70 12.03
N ALA A 478 3.41 -11.83 12.63
CA ALA A 478 4.45 -11.09 11.94
C ALA A 478 5.49 -12.02 11.26
N GLN A 479 5.92 -13.06 11.97
CA GLN A 479 6.80 -14.08 11.43
C GLN A 479 6.15 -14.81 10.25
N ARG A 480 4.87 -15.20 10.37
CA ARG A 480 4.10 -15.80 9.26
C ARG A 480 4.01 -14.88 8.04
N ILE A 481 3.77 -13.58 8.23
CA ILE A 481 3.76 -12.59 7.13
C ILE A 481 5.13 -12.50 6.46
N PHE A 482 6.22 -12.45 7.24
CA PHE A 482 7.57 -12.40 6.70
C PHE A 482 7.93 -13.66 5.91
N GLU A 483 7.54 -14.84 6.39
CA GLU A 483 7.70 -16.11 5.67
C GLU A 483 6.90 -16.13 4.36
N GLU A 484 5.64 -15.69 4.38
CA GLU A 484 4.81 -15.58 3.19
C GLU A 484 5.44 -14.65 2.14
N ILE A 485 6.00 -13.51 2.57
CA ILE A 485 6.77 -12.60 1.71
C ILE A 485 7.92 -13.34 1.00
N LEU A 486 8.71 -14.12 1.73
CA LEU A 486 9.83 -14.88 1.15
C LEU A 486 9.35 -15.96 0.19
N GLN A 487 8.27 -16.67 0.52
CA GLN A 487 7.70 -17.72 -0.34
C GLN A 487 7.16 -17.12 -1.64
N VAL A 488 6.36 -16.06 -1.55
CA VAL A 488 5.80 -15.40 -2.72
C VAL A 488 6.88 -14.75 -3.58
N ALA A 489 7.88 -14.10 -2.97
CA ALA A 489 9.03 -13.57 -3.70
C ALA A 489 9.83 -14.68 -4.42
N SER A 490 9.88 -15.88 -3.84
CA SER A 490 10.54 -17.07 -4.40
C SER A 490 9.79 -17.71 -5.58
N GLY A 491 8.55 -17.29 -5.87
CA GLY A 491 7.77 -17.73 -7.02
C GLY A 491 6.44 -18.41 -6.67
N THR A 492 6.13 -18.60 -5.39
CA THR A 492 4.76 -18.99 -4.99
C THR A 492 3.80 -17.89 -5.42
N ARG A 493 2.68 -18.27 -6.05
CA ARG A 493 1.66 -17.32 -6.51
C ARG A 493 0.77 -16.92 -5.34
N SER A 494 0.59 -15.61 -5.12
CA SER A 494 -0.39 -15.13 -4.17
C SER A 494 -1.82 -15.39 -4.67
N LYS A 495 -2.81 -15.28 -3.79
CA LYS A 495 -4.22 -15.44 -4.14
C LYS A 495 -4.66 -14.51 -5.28
N SER A 496 -4.21 -13.24 -5.28
CA SER A 496 -4.52 -12.32 -6.39
C SER A 496 -3.95 -12.78 -7.72
N GLU A 497 -2.75 -13.36 -7.72
CA GLU A 497 -2.14 -13.85 -8.94
C GLU A 497 -2.85 -15.09 -9.47
N LEU A 498 -3.27 -16.00 -8.58
CA LEU A 498 -4.07 -17.17 -8.95
C LEU A 498 -5.40 -16.77 -9.59
N LEU A 499 -6.02 -15.70 -9.09
CA LEU A 499 -7.26 -15.11 -9.63
C LEU A 499 -7.04 -14.23 -10.88
N GLY A 500 -5.79 -14.00 -11.29
CA GLY A 500 -5.45 -13.23 -12.49
C GLY A 500 -5.57 -11.71 -12.35
N LEU A 501 -5.74 -11.19 -11.13
CA LEU A 501 -5.93 -9.76 -10.85
C LEU A 501 -4.67 -8.95 -11.17
N GLY A 502 -4.82 -7.66 -11.50
CA GLY A 502 -3.70 -6.76 -11.82
C GLY A 502 -3.72 -6.14 -13.23
N ASP A 503 -4.72 -6.45 -14.06
CA ASP A 503 -4.84 -5.93 -15.44
C ASP A 503 -5.46 -4.52 -15.52
N HIS A 504 -6.05 -4.03 -14.43
CA HIS A 504 -6.75 -2.74 -14.39
C HIS A 504 -6.21 -1.80 -13.32
N GLU A 505 -5.23 -2.26 -12.53
CA GLU A 505 -4.74 -1.57 -11.34
C GLU A 505 -3.51 -0.69 -11.61
N PHE A 506 -3.04 -0.62 -12.86
CA PHE A 506 -2.11 0.42 -13.31
C PHE A 506 -2.86 1.73 -13.53
N VAL A 507 -2.87 2.57 -12.50
CA VAL A 507 -3.61 3.84 -12.48
C VAL A 507 -2.66 4.94 -12.01
N PRO A 508 -1.92 5.62 -12.91
CA PRO A 508 -1.05 6.71 -12.50
C PRO A 508 -1.86 7.85 -11.87
N TRP A 509 -1.25 8.60 -10.95
CA TRP A 509 -1.93 9.70 -10.27
C TRP A 509 -2.14 10.87 -11.21
N ASN A 510 -3.40 11.20 -11.49
CA ASN A 510 -3.75 12.40 -12.24
C ASN A 510 -3.76 13.64 -11.34
N ILE A 511 -2.80 14.53 -11.54
CA ILE A 511 -2.77 15.89 -10.96
C ILE A 511 -2.75 16.91 -12.09
N GLY A 512 -3.24 18.12 -11.82
CA GLY A 512 -3.28 19.21 -12.80
C GLY A 512 -4.57 19.22 -13.62
N VAL A 513 -4.56 20.03 -14.68
CA VAL A 513 -5.73 20.26 -15.54
C VAL A 513 -5.68 19.37 -16.78
N VAL A 514 -6.84 18.85 -17.18
CA VAL A 514 -7.06 18.19 -18.47
C VAL A 514 -8.02 19.06 -19.28
N SER A 515 -7.60 19.46 -20.48
CA SER A 515 -8.35 20.32 -21.42
C SER A 515 -9.38 19.57 -22.24
#